data_AF-A0A6G3ZDS6-F1
#
_entry.id   AF-A0A6G3ZDS6-F1
#
_cell.length_a   1.000
_cell.length_b   1.000
_cell.length_c   1.000
_cell.angle_alpha   90.00
_cell.angle_beta   90.00
_cell.angle_gamma   90.00
#
_symmetry.space_group_name_H-M   'P 1'
#
loop_
_entity.id
_entity.type
_entity.pdbx_description
1 polymer ?
#
loop_
_entity_poly.entity_id
_entity_poly.type
_entity_poly.pdbx_seq_one_letter_code
_entity_poly.pdbx_strand_id
1 'polypeptide(L)'
;VYRSRGQYEEALGYYQDSQAIMREVGDLAREGTTLNNIGGIYDSQGQYEEALGYYQDSLAILREVGNLVKEGATLSNIGLVYYNQGQYEEALGYYQESLAILREVSYLTGEGATLNNIGAVYRNQGQYEEALGYYQDALAIMREVGDRAGEGTTLNNIGFIYDIQKRDEEALVYYQDALAIRREVGDRAGEGITLHNIGTVYAEQEQFEIALTHLQQAFIILRTIGPPREEESASWIRDVLEEIREKKPFAYQWECQRTAAVTGVVMMKWCPEQGTGSP
;
A
#
# COMPACT_ATOMS: atom_id res chain seq x y z
N VAL A 1 -18.85 -0.80 -6.80
CA VAL A 1 -18.59 -0.03 -8.05
C VAL A 1 -18.27 1.43 -7.78
N TYR A 2 -19.12 2.18 -7.05
CA TYR A 2 -18.84 3.58 -6.71
C TYR A 2 -17.60 3.74 -5.81
N ARG A 3 -17.46 2.92 -4.75
CA ARG A 3 -16.27 2.89 -3.87
C ARG A 3 -14.96 2.73 -4.64
N SER A 4 -14.88 1.79 -5.59
CA SER A 4 -13.67 1.56 -6.39
C SER A 4 -13.36 2.68 -7.39
N ARG A 5 -14.28 3.64 -7.59
CA ARG A 5 -14.09 4.84 -8.41
C ARG A 5 -13.86 6.10 -7.56
N GLY A 6 -13.72 5.97 -6.24
CA GLY A 6 -13.59 7.11 -5.31
C GLY A 6 -14.88 7.91 -5.12
N GLN A 7 -16.02 7.42 -5.62
CA GLN A 7 -17.34 8.05 -5.48
C GLN A 7 -17.95 7.62 -4.14
N TYR A 8 -17.40 8.17 -3.06
CA TYR A 8 -17.69 7.70 -1.70
C TYR A 8 -19.08 8.09 -1.21
N GLU A 9 -19.56 9.30 -1.53
CA GLU A 9 -20.90 9.74 -1.13
C GLU A 9 -21.99 8.87 -1.76
N GLU A 10 -21.90 8.58 -3.06
CA GLU A 10 -22.86 7.70 -3.73
C GLU A 10 -22.75 6.27 -3.20
N ALA A 11 -21.54 5.79 -2.93
CA ALA A 11 -21.34 4.46 -2.33
C ALA A 11 -21.98 4.36 -0.94
N LEU A 12 -21.82 5.38 -0.10
CA LEU A 12 -22.43 5.44 1.23
C LEU A 12 -23.96 5.42 1.14
N GLY A 13 -24.56 6.21 0.24
CA GLY A 13 -26.01 6.21 0.03
C GLY A 13 -26.55 4.81 -0.29
N TYR A 14 -25.93 4.11 -1.25
CA TYR A 14 -26.36 2.74 -1.58
C TYR A 14 -26.17 1.74 -0.44
N TYR A 15 -25.10 1.86 0.34
CA TYR A 15 -24.89 0.96 1.48
C TYR A 15 -25.85 1.25 2.63
N GLN A 16 -26.20 2.52 2.88
CA GLN A 16 -27.18 2.90 3.89
C GLN A 16 -28.58 2.39 3.52
N ASP A 17 -28.99 2.53 2.25
CA ASP A 17 -30.25 1.95 1.75
C ASP A 17 -30.25 0.42 1.89
N SER A 18 -29.14 -0.23 1.50
CA SER A 18 -28.98 -1.67 1.65
C SER A 18 -29.07 -2.12 3.11
N GLN A 19 -28.43 -1.39 4.04
CA GLN A 19 -28.48 -1.68 5.47
C GLN A 19 -29.93 -1.65 5.99
N ALA A 20 -30.68 -0.60 5.64
CA ALA A 20 -32.08 -0.45 6.06
C ALA A 20 -32.94 -1.63 5.57
N ILE A 21 -32.77 -2.05 4.31
CA ILE A 21 -33.49 -3.20 3.74
C ILE A 21 -33.10 -4.50 4.45
N MET A 22 -31.80 -4.77 4.66
CA MET A 22 -31.34 -6.00 5.33
C MET A 22 -31.89 -6.10 6.76
N ARG A 23 -31.94 -4.97 7.46
CA ARG A 23 -32.54 -4.89 8.80
C ARG A 23 -34.05 -5.16 8.76
N GLU A 24 -34.77 -4.59 7.80
CA GLU A 24 -36.22 -4.80 7.65
C GLU A 24 -36.57 -6.27 7.36
N VAL A 25 -35.78 -6.94 6.51
CA VAL A 25 -36.00 -8.36 6.16
C VAL A 25 -35.37 -9.34 7.15
N GLY A 26 -34.64 -8.86 8.16
CA GLY A 26 -33.99 -9.67 9.19
C GLY A 26 -32.75 -10.45 8.73
N ASP A 27 -32.10 -10.06 7.64
CA ASP A 27 -30.85 -10.69 7.16
C ASP A 27 -29.63 -10.06 7.87
N LEU A 28 -29.43 -10.46 9.12
CA LEU A 28 -28.34 -9.99 9.97
C LEU A 28 -26.96 -10.22 9.35
N ALA A 29 -26.74 -11.35 8.68
CA ALA A 29 -25.45 -11.65 8.07
C ALA A 29 -25.08 -10.65 6.96
N ARG A 30 -26.06 -10.23 6.14
CA ARG A 30 -25.85 -9.20 5.12
C ARG A 30 -25.82 -7.79 5.71
N GLU A 31 -26.57 -7.52 6.77
CA GLU A 31 -26.47 -6.26 7.51
C GLU A 31 -25.03 -6.06 8.03
N GLY A 32 -24.49 -7.03 8.77
CA GLY A 32 -23.11 -6.95 9.28
C GLY A 32 -22.07 -6.77 8.16
N THR A 33 -22.27 -7.43 7.01
CA THR A 33 -21.39 -7.24 5.84
C THR A 33 -21.47 -5.83 5.26
N THR A 34 -22.68 -5.27 5.22
CA THR A 34 -22.92 -3.93 4.71
C THR A 34 -22.27 -2.89 5.61
N LEU A 35 -22.39 -3.07 6.93
CA LEU A 35 -21.72 -2.20 7.91
C LEU A 35 -20.20 -2.23 7.78
N ASN A 36 -19.59 -3.41 7.59
CA ASN A 36 -18.16 -3.49 7.32
C ASN A 36 -17.77 -2.72 6.04
N ASN A 37 -18.59 -2.77 5.00
CA ASN A 37 -18.33 -2.02 3.78
C ASN A 37 -18.45 -0.49 3.96
N ILE A 38 -19.38 -0.03 4.81
CA ILE A 38 -19.51 1.38 5.19
C ILE A 38 -18.27 1.82 5.98
N GLY A 39 -17.86 1.04 6.98
CA GLY A 39 -16.63 1.29 7.75
C GLY A 39 -15.41 1.43 6.83
N GLY A 40 -15.30 0.57 5.82
CA GLY A 40 -14.23 0.64 4.82
C GLY A 40 -14.28 1.84 3.87
N ILE A 41 -15.39 2.56 3.77
CA ILE A 41 -15.43 3.86 3.07
C ILE A 41 -14.89 4.94 3.99
N TYR A 42 -15.37 5.02 5.24
CA TYR A 42 -14.90 6.01 6.21
C TYR A 42 -13.39 5.88 6.46
N ASP A 43 -12.88 4.65 6.59
CA ASP A 43 -11.44 4.38 6.70
C ASP A 43 -10.67 4.92 5.48
N SER A 44 -11.17 4.70 4.27
CA SER A 44 -10.54 5.23 3.04
C SER A 44 -10.58 6.76 2.92
N GLN A 45 -11.42 7.42 3.71
CA GLN A 45 -11.50 8.87 3.83
C GLN A 45 -10.69 9.42 5.01
N GLY A 46 -10.05 8.56 5.81
CA GLY A 46 -9.34 8.93 7.04
C GLY A 46 -10.26 9.24 8.23
N GLN A 47 -11.55 8.92 8.12
CA GLN A 47 -12.54 9.08 9.18
C GLN A 47 -12.54 7.85 10.09
N TYR A 48 -11.47 7.73 10.89
CA TYR A 48 -11.17 6.51 11.66
C TYR A 48 -12.18 6.23 12.78
N GLU A 49 -12.73 7.27 13.44
CA GLU A 49 -13.70 7.09 14.52
C GLU A 49 -15.01 6.51 13.98
N GLU A 50 -15.54 7.07 12.88
CA GLU A 50 -16.72 6.55 12.20
C GLU A 50 -16.47 5.14 11.66
N ALA A 51 -15.30 4.90 11.06
CA ALA A 51 -14.93 3.57 10.58
C ALA A 51 -14.97 2.51 11.69
N LEU A 52 -14.35 2.82 12.84
CA LEU A 52 -14.34 1.92 14.00
C LEU A 52 -15.76 1.64 14.52
N GLY A 53 -16.63 2.65 14.59
CA GLY A 53 -18.02 2.46 15.00
C GLY A 53 -18.75 1.45 14.10
N TYR A 54 -18.67 1.63 12.78
CA TYR A 54 -19.30 0.71 11.83
C TYR A 54 -18.68 -0.70 11.82
N TYR A 55 -17.36 -0.81 12.00
CA TYR A 55 -16.71 -2.10 12.13
C TYR A 55 -17.09 -2.82 13.44
N GLN A 56 -17.24 -2.09 14.54
CA GLN A 56 -17.68 -2.67 15.82
C GLN A 56 -19.13 -3.16 15.75
N ASP A 57 -20.03 -2.40 15.14
CA ASP A 57 -21.42 -2.84 14.91
C ASP A 57 -21.46 -4.07 14.00
N SER A 58 -20.67 -4.08 12.92
CA SER A 58 -20.50 -5.23 12.04
C SER A 58 -20.01 -6.46 12.80
N LEU A 59 -18.97 -6.29 13.62
CA LEU A 59 -18.34 -7.36 14.39
C LEU A 59 -19.34 -8.00 15.37
N ALA A 60 -20.13 -7.18 16.06
CA ALA A 60 -21.16 -7.67 16.98
C ALA A 60 -22.18 -8.56 16.27
N ILE A 61 -22.69 -8.11 15.11
CA ILE A 61 -23.66 -8.89 14.33
C ILE A 61 -23.03 -10.17 13.77
N LEU A 62 -21.81 -10.09 13.24
CA LEU A 62 -21.13 -11.24 12.63
C LEU A 62 -20.83 -12.34 13.65
N ARG A 63 -20.50 -11.96 14.90
CA ARG A 63 -20.39 -12.88 16.04
C ARG A 63 -21.73 -13.52 16.38
N GLU A 64 -22.81 -12.73 16.44
CA GLU A 64 -24.16 -13.24 16.74
C GLU A 64 -24.60 -14.31 15.74
N VAL A 65 -24.35 -14.08 14.45
CA VAL A 65 -24.72 -15.03 13.39
C VAL A 65 -23.68 -16.14 13.16
N GLY A 66 -22.55 -16.12 13.89
CA GLY A 66 -21.49 -17.12 13.79
C GLY A 66 -20.74 -17.13 12.45
N ASN A 67 -20.62 -15.99 11.76
CA ASN A 67 -19.90 -15.90 10.50
C ASN A 67 -18.41 -15.62 10.71
N LEU A 68 -17.67 -16.66 11.08
CA LEU A 68 -16.25 -16.60 11.45
C LEU A 68 -15.33 -16.00 10.37
N VAL A 69 -15.57 -16.29 9.08
CA VAL A 69 -14.76 -15.73 7.98
C VAL A 69 -14.88 -14.21 7.95
N LYS A 70 -16.11 -13.69 8.06
CA LYS A 70 -16.35 -12.24 8.04
C LYS A 70 -15.95 -11.59 9.36
N GLU A 71 -16.13 -12.27 10.50
CA GLU A 71 -15.62 -11.83 11.79
C GLU A 71 -14.11 -11.60 11.72
N GLY A 72 -13.35 -12.59 11.25
CA GLY A 72 -11.91 -12.49 11.05
C GLY A 72 -11.55 -11.32 10.12
N ALA A 73 -12.25 -11.15 9.00
CA ALA A 73 -12.01 -10.03 8.08
C ALA A 73 -12.29 -8.66 8.73
N THR A 74 -13.37 -8.52 9.50
CA THR A 74 -13.72 -7.28 10.20
C THR A 74 -12.69 -6.95 11.28
N LEU A 75 -12.23 -7.94 12.05
CA LEU A 75 -11.14 -7.75 13.02
C LEU A 75 -9.86 -7.26 12.35
N SER A 76 -9.49 -7.83 11.19
CA SER A 76 -8.36 -7.34 10.40
C SER A 76 -8.57 -5.90 9.93
N ASN A 77 -9.78 -5.49 9.53
CA ASN A 77 -10.04 -4.10 9.15
C ASN A 77 -9.93 -3.14 10.35
N ILE A 78 -10.39 -3.55 11.54
CA ILE A 78 -10.20 -2.77 12.77
C ILE A 78 -8.70 -2.62 13.09
N GLY A 79 -7.94 -3.71 12.98
CA GLY A 79 -6.49 -3.70 13.13
C GLY A 79 -5.81 -2.72 12.17
N LEU A 80 -6.29 -2.64 10.91
CA LEU A 80 -5.79 -1.69 9.92
C LEU A 80 -6.01 -0.23 10.32
N VAL A 81 -7.20 0.08 10.86
CA VAL A 81 -7.50 1.43 11.35
C VAL A 81 -6.58 1.83 12.52
N TYR A 82 -6.30 0.92 13.45
CA TYR A 82 -5.34 1.17 14.54
C TYR A 82 -3.91 1.30 14.02
N TYR A 83 -3.51 0.46 13.07
CA TYR A 83 -2.20 0.54 12.41
C TYR A 83 -2.01 1.89 11.72
N ASN A 84 -3.01 2.39 10.98
CA ASN A 84 -2.98 3.69 10.30
C ASN A 84 -2.87 4.87 11.28
N GLN A 85 -3.32 4.69 12.52
CA GLN A 85 -3.18 5.66 13.62
C GLN A 85 -1.86 5.52 14.40
N GLY A 86 -1.01 4.55 14.04
CA GLY A 86 0.23 4.26 14.77
C GLY A 86 0.03 3.52 16.10
N GLN A 87 -1.17 3.03 16.37
CA GLN A 87 -1.53 2.26 17.56
C GLN A 87 -1.21 0.77 17.32
N TYR A 88 0.08 0.46 17.30
CA TYR A 88 0.59 -0.84 16.86
C TYR A 88 0.23 -2.01 17.80
N GLU A 89 0.14 -1.77 19.10
CA GLU A 89 -0.22 -2.82 20.07
C GLU A 89 -1.69 -3.24 19.90
N GLU A 90 -2.58 -2.26 19.78
CA GLU A 90 -3.99 -2.49 19.51
C GLU A 90 -4.18 -3.19 18.15
N ALA A 91 -3.46 -2.74 17.11
CA ALA A 91 -3.47 -3.38 15.80
C ALA A 91 -3.06 -4.86 15.88
N LEU A 92 -1.97 -5.18 16.58
CA LEU A 92 -1.52 -6.56 16.78
C LEU A 92 -2.57 -7.40 17.51
N GLY A 93 -3.23 -6.88 18.54
CA GLY A 93 -4.30 -7.58 19.24
C GLY A 93 -5.43 -8.02 18.30
N TYR A 94 -5.93 -7.09 17.48
CA TYR A 94 -6.99 -7.39 16.51
C TYR A 94 -6.52 -8.32 15.38
N TYR A 95 -5.29 -8.15 14.88
CA TYR A 95 -4.75 -9.05 13.87
C TYR A 95 -4.51 -10.46 14.40
N GLN A 96 -4.06 -10.62 15.64
CA GLN A 96 -3.86 -11.94 16.26
C GLN A 96 -5.20 -12.65 16.49
N GLU A 97 -6.24 -11.93 16.93
CA GLU A 97 -7.58 -12.47 17.05
C GLU A 97 -8.13 -12.90 15.68
N SER A 98 -8.00 -12.04 14.67
CA SER A 98 -8.35 -12.35 13.29
C SER A 98 -7.62 -13.60 12.78
N LEU A 99 -6.31 -13.68 12.98
CA LEU A 99 -5.47 -14.79 12.55
C LEU A 99 -5.91 -16.12 13.17
N ALA A 100 -6.25 -16.11 14.47
CA ALA A 100 -6.71 -17.30 15.18
C ALA A 100 -8.02 -17.85 14.56
N ILE A 101 -8.99 -16.97 14.32
CA ILE A 101 -10.28 -17.34 13.73
C ILE A 101 -10.11 -17.84 12.30
N LEU A 102 -9.32 -17.14 11.47
CA LEU A 102 -9.13 -17.50 10.07
C LEU A 102 -8.41 -18.84 9.91
N ARG A 103 -7.48 -19.17 10.83
CA ARG A 103 -6.86 -20.49 10.92
C ARG A 103 -7.85 -21.58 11.33
N GLU A 104 -8.72 -21.30 12.32
CA GLU A 104 -9.75 -22.24 12.76
C GLU A 104 -10.64 -22.69 11.60
N VAL A 105 -11.03 -21.76 10.73
CA VAL A 105 -11.86 -22.06 9.55
C VAL A 105 -11.05 -22.37 8.28
N SER A 106 -9.73 -22.49 8.38
CA SER A 106 -8.82 -22.77 7.25
C SER A 106 -8.99 -21.82 6.06
N TYR A 107 -9.26 -20.53 6.33
CA TYR A 107 -9.42 -19.51 5.30
C TYR A 107 -8.07 -18.88 4.94
N LEU A 108 -7.31 -19.60 4.12
CA LEU A 108 -5.92 -19.28 3.77
C LEU A 108 -5.72 -17.86 3.19
N THR A 109 -6.59 -17.40 2.28
CA THR A 109 -6.46 -16.06 1.69
C THR A 109 -6.50 -14.97 2.76
N GLY A 110 -7.40 -15.10 3.76
CA GLY A 110 -7.46 -14.15 4.87
C GLY A 110 -6.27 -14.30 5.81
N GLU A 111 -5.85 -15.54 6.12
CA GLU A 111 -4.66 -15.80 6.93
C GLU A 111 -3.42 -15.11 6.35
N GLY A 112 -3.14 -15.30 5.05
CA GLY A 112 -2.00 -14.68 4.39
C GLY A 112 -2.05 -13.14 4.42
N ALA A 113 -3.24 -12.56 4.24
CA ALA A 113 -3.41 -11.11 4.31
C ALA A 113 -3.17 -10.58 5.72
N THR A 114 -3.69 -11.25 6.76
CA THR A 114 -3.47 -10.89 8.16
C THR A 114 -2.01 -11.02 8.56
N LEU A 115 -1.32 -12.08 8.14
CA LEU A 115 0.12 -12.24 8.38
C LEU A 115 0.93 -11.10 7.75
N ASN A 116 0.59 -10.68 6.52
CA ASN A 116 1.22 -9.54 5.88
C ASN A 116 1.01 -8.25 6.70
N ASN A 117 -0.20 -8.02 7.22
CA ASN A 117 -0.49 -6.87 8.08
C ASN A 117 0.30 -6.90 9.40
N ILE A 118 0.44 -8.08 10.03
CA ILE A 118 1.27 -8.26 11.24
C ILE A 118 2.74 -7.94 10.91
N GLY A 119 3.26 -8.45 9.80
CA GLY A 119 4.60 -8.13 9.33
C GLY A 119 4.81 -6.62 9.11
N ALA A 120 3.79 -5.92 8.62
CA ALA A 120 3.82 -4.47 8.47
C ALA A 120 3.89 -3.75 9.83
N VAL A 121 3.23 -4.26 10.88
CA VAL A 121 3.36 -3.70 12.22
C VAL A 121 4.78 -3.85 12.74
N TYR A 122 5.34 -5.06 12.73
CA TYR A 122 6.71 -5.31 13.20
C TYR A 122 7.75 -4.51 12.44
N ARG A 123 7.59 -4.37 11.11
CA ARG A 123 8.43 -3.50 10.29
C ARG A 123 8.44 -2.06 10.81
N ASN A 124 7.28 -1.48 11.09
CA ASN A 124 7.20 -0.10 11.57
C ASN A 124 7.73 0.07 13.00
N GLN A 125 7.76 -1.00 13.79
CA GLN A 125 8.40 -1.04 15.10
C GLN A 125 9.92 -1.27 15.01
N GLY A 126 10.49 -1.46 13.81
CA GLY A 126 11.91 -1.75 13.60
C GLY A 126 12.31 -3.20 13.89
N GLN A 127 11.34 -4.09 14.10
CA GLN A 127 11.53 -5.52 14.35
C GLN A 127 11.56 -6.28 13.02
N TYR A 128 12.67 -6.14 12.30
CA TYR A 128 12.79 -6.55 10.91
C TYR A 128 12.82 -8.07 10.73
N GLU A 129 13.45 -8.80 11.64
CA GLU A 129 13.51 -10.26 11.64
C GLU A 129 12.13 -10.89 11.85
N GLU A 130 11.36 -10.38 12.81
CA GLU A 130 9.97 -10.80 13.04
C GLU A 130 9.11 -10.47 11.81
N ALA A 131 9.24 -9.26 11.27
CA ALA A 131 8.51 -8.87 10.05
C ALA A 131 8.79 -9.82 8.88
N LEU A 132 10.06 -10.18 8.64
CA LEU A 132 10.45 -11.13 7.61
C LEU A 132 9.82 -12.50 7.82
N GLY A 133 9.77 -13.00 9.06
CA GLY A 133 9.09 -14.27 9.36
C GLY A 133 7.63 -14.25 8.95
N TYR A 134 6.89 -13.23 9.37
CA TYR A 134 5.47 -13.08 9.00
C TYR A 134 5.26 -12.88 7.49
N TYR A 135 6.12 -12.12 6.82
CA TYR A 135 6.03 -11.97 5.38
C TYR A 135 6.37 -13.26 4.63
N GLN A 136 7.32 -14.07 5.11
CA GLN A 136 7.64 -15.36 4.50
C GLN A 136 6.47 -16.36 4.63
N ASP A 137 5.83 -16.41 5.80
CA ASP A 137 4.64 -17.22 6.00
C ASP A 137 3.49 -16.75 5.09
N ALA A 138 3.26 -15.43 5.02
CA ALA A 138 2.29 -14.85 4.10
C ALA A 138 2.61 -15.19 2.64
N LEU A 139 3.88 -15.10 2.23
CA LEU A 139 4.32 -15.37 0.86
C LEU A 139 4.05 -16.83 0.46
N ALA A 140 4.31 -17.77 1.36
CA ALA A 140 4.03 -19.18 1.13
C ALA A 140 2.53 -19.40 0.87
N ILE A 141 1.68 -18.80 1.69
CA ILE A 141 0.23 -18.90 1.55
C ILE A 141 -0.27 -18.24 0.27
N MET A 142 0.20 -17.02 -0.06
CA MET A 142 -0.20 -16.31 -1.29
C MET A 142 0.10 -17.14 -2.54
N ARG A 143 1.26 -17.81 -2.56
CA ARG A 143 1.63 -18.74 -3.63
C ARG A 143 0.76 -19.98 -3.67
N GLU A 144 0.45 -20.56 -2.51
CA GLU A 144 -0.40 -21.75 -2.39
C GLU A 144 -1.81 -21.50 -2.94
N VAL A 145 -2.42 -20.37 -2.58
CA VAL A 145 -3.78 -20.02 -3.01
C VAL A 145 -3.83 -19.37 -4.40
N GLY A 146 -2.66 -19.12 -5.01
CA GLY A 146 -2.54 -18.47 -6.32
C GLY A 146 -2.91 -16.99 -6.32
N ASP A 147 -2.87 -16.30 -5.17
CA ASP A 147 -3.09 -14.87 -5.09
C ASP A 147 -1.83 -14.11 -5.54
N ARG A 148 -1.76 -13.85 -6.84
CA ARG A 148 -0.66 -13.11 -7.45
C ARG A 148 -0.57 -11.67 -6.96
N ALA A 149 -1.70 -11.00 -6.73
CA ALA A 149 -1.66 -9.61 -6.24
C ALA A 149 -1.09 -9.53 -4.81
N GLY A 150 -1.52 -10.45 -3.95
CA GLY A 150 -0.97 -10.64 -2.61
C GLY A 150 0.52 -11.00 -2.64
N GLU A 151 0.93 -11.92 -3.51
CA GLU A 151 2.34 -12.29 -3.69
C GLU A 151 3.23 -11.09 -4.05
N GLY A 152 2.83 -10.29 -5.05
CA GLY A 152 3.57 -9.09 -5.44
C GLY A 152 3.68 -8.06 -4.31
N THR A 153 2.64 -7.92 -3.50
CA THR A 153 2.66 -7.04 -2.32
C THR A 153 3.63 -7.55 -1.25
N THR A 154 3.58 -8.84 -0.93
CA THR A 154 4.45 -9.45 0.07
C THR A 154 5.93 -9.41 -0.34
N LEU A 155 6.24 -9.71 -1.60
CA LEU A 155 7.61 -9.61 -2.12
C LEU A 155 8.15 -8.18 -2.04
N ASN A 156 7.33 -7.17 -2.38
CA ASN A 156 7.71 -5.78 -2.22
C ASN A 156 8.01 -5.42 -0.76
N ASN A 157 7.20 -5.93 0.18
CA ASN A 157 7.43 -5.70 1.61
C ASN A 157 8.72 -6.36 2.11
N ILE A 158 9.03 -7.57 1.63
CA ILE A 158 10.30 -8.26 1.95
C ILE A 158 11.49 -7.48 1.38
N GLY A 159 11.40 -7.04 0.12
CA GLY A 159 12.44 -6.22 -0.52
C GLY A 159 12.74 -4.96 0.27
N PHE A 160 11.70 -4.31 0.81
CA PHE A 160 11.85 -3.13 1.67
C PHE A 160 12.58 -3.40 2.98
N ILE A 161 12.42 -4.58 3.59
CA ILE A 161 13.21 -4.93 4.77
C ILE A 161 14.69 -5.05 4.41
N TYR A 162 15.02 -5.76 3.33
CA TYR A 162 16.41 -5.90 2.89
C TYR A 162 17.05 -4.57 2.51
N ASP A 163 16.28 -3.67 1.89
CA ASP A 163 16.69 -2.31 1.55
C ASP A 163 17.10 -1.51 2.80
N ILE A 164 16.24 -1.49 3.83
CA ILE A 164 16.58 -0.84 5.11
C ILE A 164 17.84 -1.45 5.74
N GLN A 165 18.02 -2.76 5.61
CA GLN A 165 19.20 -3.47 6.12
C GLN A 165 20.47 -3.26 5.26
N LYS A 166 20.42 -2.44 4.20
CA LYS A 166 21.52 -2.20 3.25
C LYS A 166 22.00 -3.48 2.56
N ARG A 167 21.04 -4.35 2.27
CA ARG A 167 21.19 -5.61 1.53
C ARG A 167 20.62 -5.45 0.13
N ASP A 168 21.22 -4.53 -0.61
CA ASP A 168 20.67 -3.99 -1.84
C ASP A 168 20.45 -5.04 -2.94
N GLU A 169 21.38 -5.98 -3.10
CA GLU A 169 21.25 -7.06 -4.10
C GLU A 169 20.00 -7.91 -3.83
N GLU A 170 19.73 -8.20 -2.56
CA GLU A 170 18.60 -9.00 -2.14
C GLU A 170 17.30 -8.21 -2.28
N ALA A 171 17.31 -6.94 -1.87
CA ALA A 171 16.19 -6.03 -2.06
C ALA A 171 15.78 -5.94 -3.54
N LEU A 172 16.75 -5.76 -4.44
CA LEU A 172 16.51 -5.67 -5.88
C LEU A 172 15.92 -6.95 -6.47
N VAL A 173 16.34 -8.15 -6.02
CA VAL A 173 15.74 -9.41 -6.44
C VAL A 173 14.24 -9.44 -6.09
N TYR A 174 13.91 -9.15 -4.83
CA TYR A 174 12.51 -9.15 -4.38
C TYR A 174 11.66 -8.08 -5.06
N TYR A 175 12.21 -6.87 -5.27
CA TYR A 175 11.51 -5.82 -5.99
C TYR A 175 11.32 -6.15 -7.47
N GLN A 176 12.28 -6.79 -8.14
CA GLN A 176 12.14 -7.20 -9.54
C GLN A 176 11.07 -8.28 -9.70
N ASP A 177 11.03 -9.26 -8.79
CA ASP A 177 9.97 -10.26 -8.77
C ASP A 177 8.61 -9.58 -8.54
N ALA A 178 8.49 -8.72 -7.52
CA ALA A 178 7.26 -7.97 -7.26
C ALA A 178 6.80 -7.12 -8.47
N LEU A 179 7.74 -6.49 -9.18
CA LEU A 179 7.46 -5.67 -10.35
C LEU A 179 6.90 -6.50 -11.51
N ALA A 180 7.47 -7.68 -11.75
CA ALA A 180 6.97 -8.61 -12.78
C ALA A 180 5.51 -9.02 -12.49
N ILE A 181 5.22 -9.32 -11.22
CA ILE A 181 3.87 -9.69 -10.78
C ILE A 181 2.89 -8.51 -10.91
N ARG A 182 3.28 -7.32 -10.44
CA ARG A 182 2.43 -6.12 -10.52
C ARG A 182 2.04 -5.79 -11.96
N ARG A 183 2.97 -5.99 -12.92
CA ARG A 183 2.69 -5.90 -14.36
C ARG A 183 1.76 -7.00 -14.85
N GLU A 184 1.96 -8.24 -14.42
CA GLU A 184 1.12 -9.40 -14.77
C GLU A 184 -0.34 -9.18 -14.35
N VAL A 185 -0.58 -8.70 -13.13
CA VAL A 185 -1.95 -8.48 -12.60
C VAL A 185 -2.53 -7.11 -12.97
N GLY A 186 -1.77 -6.24 -13.63
CA GLY A 186 -2.19 -4.90 -13.99
C GLY A 186 -2.32 -3.92 -12.82
N ASP A 187 -1.63 -4.16 -11.71
CA ASP A 187 -1.57 -3.25 -10.56
C ASP A 187 -0.65 -2.07 -10.85
N ARG A 188 -1.22 -1.02 -11.44
CA ARG A 188 -0.48 0.18 -11.84
C ARG A 188 0.01 1.01 -10.65
N ALA A 189 -0.75 1.05 -9.56
CA ALA A 189 -0.33 1.77 -8.36
C ALA A 189 0.87 1.07 -7.73
N GLY A 190 0.79 -0.25 -7.55
CA GLY A 190 1.92 -1.05 -7.09
C GLY A 190 3.10 -0.96 -8.03
N GLU A 191 2.91 -1.08 -9.35
CA GLU A 191 4.02 -1.00 -10.31
C GLU A 191 4.83 0.29 -10.13
N GLY A 192 4.16 1.43 -9.99
CA GLY A 192 4.81 2.71 -9.72
C GLY A 192 5.59 2.72 -8.40
N ILE A 193 5.02 2.17 -7.32
CA ILE A 193 5.68 2.10 -6.01
C ILE A 193 6.90 1.17 -6.04
N THR A 194 6.84 0.02 -6.72
CA THR A 194 8.00 -0.87 -6.82
C THR A 194 9.11 -0.26 -7.65
N LEU A 195 8.77 0.43 -8.74
CA LEU A 195 9.75 1.18 -9.53
C LEU A 195 10.40 2.29 -8.72
N HIS A 196 9.65 2.96 -7.84
CA HIS A 196 10.21 3.91 -6.89
C HIS A 196 11.25 3.25 -5.99
N ASN A 197 10.88 2.15 -5.34
CA ASN A 197 11.79 1.44 -4.44
C ASN A 197 13.07 0.98 -5.14
N ILE A 198 12.97 0.43 -6.36
CA ILE A 198 14.14 0.08 -7.17
C ILE A 198 14.99 1.32 -7.47
N GLY A 199 14.35 2.43 -7.85
CA GLY A 199 15.01 3.69 -8.13
C GLY A 199 15.78 4.22 -6.92
N THR A 200 15.19 4.15 -5.73
CA THR A 200 15.81 4.55 -4.46
C THR A 200 17.07 3.72 -4.18
N VAL A 201 17.01 2.38 -4.29
CA VAL A 201 18.20 1.52 -4.09
C VAL A 201 19.34 1.92 -5.03
N TYR A 202 19.05 2.19 -6.31
CA TYR A 202 20.09 2.65 -7.24
C TYR A 202 20.60 4.07 -6.95
N ALA A 203 19.75 4.96 -6.44
CA ALA A 203 20.15 6.31 -6.04
C ALA A 203 21.13 6.28 -4.86
N GLU A 204 20.87 5.42 -3.87
CA GLU A 204 21.76 5.20 -2.73
C GLU A 204 23.14 4.67 -3.14
N GLN A 205 23.21 3.90 -4.23
CA GLN A 205 24.46 3.44 -4.85
C GLN A 205 25.09 4.47 -5.81
N GLU A 206 24.56 5.68 -5.88
CA GLU A 206 24.95 6.76 -6.79
C GLU A 206 24.87 6.39 -8.28
N GLN A 207 24.11 5.34 -8.61
CA GLN A 207 23.76 4.92 -9.96
C GLN A 207 22.57 5.73 -10.47
N PHE A 208 22.72 7.06 -10.43
CA PHE A 208 21.61 8.00 -10.66
C PHE A 208 20.94 7.87 -12.03
N GLU A 209 21.67 7.45 -13.05
CA GLU A 209 21.10 7.24 -14.38
C GLU A 209 20.04 6.12 -14.38
N ILE A 210 20.34 5.02 -13.66
CA ILE A 210 19.45 3.88 -13.50
C ILE A 210 18.29 4.25 -12.57
N ALA A 211 18.59 4.96 -11.47
CA ALA A 211 17.59 5.48 -10.55
C ALA A 211 16.54 6.33 -11.27
N LEU A 212 16.98 7.35 -12.02
CA LEU A 212 16.10 8.23 -12.78
C LEU A 212 15.28 7.47 -13.82
N THR A 213 15.84 6.43 -14.46
CA THR A 213 15.09 5.60 -15.42
C THR A 213 13.89 4.94 -14.75
N HIS A 214 14.06 4.35 -13.58
CA HIS A 214 12.96 3.72 -12.84
C HIS A 214 11.97 4.75 -12.29
N LEU A 215 12.45 5.87 -11.74
CA LEU A 215 11.59 6.93 -11.21
C LEU A 215 10.77 7.62 -12.31
N GLN A 216 11.33 7.83 -13.50
CA GLN A 216 10.61 8.35 -14.67
C GLN A 216 9.50 7.39 -15.10
N GLN A 217 9.77 6.07 -15.11
CA GLN A 217 8.72 5.08 -15.35
C GLN A 217 7.64 5.15 -14.29
N ALA A 218 8.00 5.20 -13.00
CA ALA A 218 7.06 5.34 -11.90
C ALA A 218 6.14 6.56 -12.08
N PHE A 219 6.73 7.73 -12.39
CA PHE A 219 5.99 8.96 -12.64
C PHE A 219 5.01 8.85 -13.81
N ILE A 220 5.45 8.28 -14.94
CA ILE A 220 4.60 8.11 -16.14
C ILE A 220 3.40 7.20 -15.84
N ILE A 221 3.57 6.21 -14.96
CA ILE A 221 2.49 5.33 -14.53
C ILE A 221 1.56 6.05 -13.56
N LEU A 222 2.12 6.61 -12.49
CA LEU A 222 1.36 7.17 -11.38
C LEU A 222 0.59 8.44 -11.75
N ARG A 223 1.08 9.24 -12.71
CA ARG A 223 0.32 10.38 -13.25
C ARG A 223 -1.00 9.96 -13.90
N THR A 224 -1.13 8.72 -14.38
CA THR A 224 -2.39 8.23 -14.96
C THR A 224 -3.45 7.91 -13.92
N ILE A 225 -3.06 7.78 -12.65
CA ILE A 225 -3.95 7.46 -11.53
C ILE A 225 -4.58 8.72 -10.95
N GLY A 226 -3.84 9.84 -10.92
CA GLY A 226 -4.37 11.14 -10.56
C GLY A 226 -3.36 12.05 -9.86
N PRO A 227 -3.75 13.30 -9.57
CA PRO A 227 -2.84 14.35 -9.10
C PRO A 227 -2.05 14.01 -7.82
N PRO A 228 -2.64 13.39 -6.77
CA PRO A 228 -1.86 13.07 -5.56
C PRO A 228 -0.67 12.15 -5.85
N ARG A 229 -0.87 11.15 -6.74
CA ARG A 229 0.17 10.21 -7.15
C ARG A 229 1.16 10.84 -8.13
N GLU A 230 0.71 11.77 -8.97
CA GLU A 230 1.60 12.56 -9.84
C GLU A 230 2.57 13.42 -9.02
N GLU A 231 2.06 14.14 -8.01
CA GLU A 231 2.87 15.02 -7.17
C GLU A 231 3.86 14.24 -6.30
N GLU A 232 3.40 13.15 -5.69
CA GLU A 232 4.23 12.23 -4.91
C GLU A 232 5.39 11.69 -5.75
N SER A 233 5.07 11.11 -6.91
CA SER A 233 6.09 10.55 -7.80
C SER A 233 7.01 11.60 -8.42
N ALA A 234 6.54 12.85 -8.53
CA ALA A 234 7.39 13.96 -8.89
C ALA A 234 8.30 14.43 -7.76
N SER A 235 7.98 14.18 -6.49
CA SER A 235 8.95 14.44 -5.42
C SER A 235 10.16 13.53 -5.55
N TRP A 236 9.95 12.23 -5.77
CA TRP A 236 11.05 11.25 -5.83
C TRP A 236 12.10 11.59 -6.90
N ILE A 237 11.66 12.02 -8.08
CA ILE A 237 12.56 12.44 -9.15
C ILE A 237 13.33 13.72 -8.75
N ARG A 238 12.66 14.69 -8.11
CA ARG A 238 13.33 15.92 -7.65
C ARG A 238 14.41 15.63 -6.62
N ASP A 239 14.13 14.72 -5.68
CA ASP A 239 15.06 14.36 -4.62
C ASP A 239 16.38 13.81 -5.22
N VAL A 240 16.28 12.89 -6.19
CA VAL A 240 17.46 12.36 -6.92
C VAL A 240 18.16 13.43 -7.77
N LEU A 241 17.42 14.35 -8.39
CA LEU A 241 18.02 15.44 -9.16
C LEU A 241 18.81 16.41 -8.26
N GLU A 242 18.33 16.71 -7.05
CA GLU A 242 19.09 17.51 -6.08
C GLU A 242 20.34 16.76 -5.59
N GLU A 243 20.27 15.44 -5.37
CA GLU A 243 21.48 14.65 -5.07
C GLU A 243 22.51 14.71 -6.22
N ILE A 244 22.07 14.60 -7.47
CA ILE A 244 22.95 14.77 -8.64
C ILE A 244 23.53 16.19 -8.64
N ARG A 245 22.74 17.21 -8.32
CA ARG A 245 23.23 18.60 -8.26
C ARG A 245 24.38 18.77 -7.28
N GLU A 246 24.26 18.16 -6.11
CA GLU A 246 25.26 18.25 -5.06
C GLU A 246 26.51 17.41 -5.37
N LYS A 247 26.31 16.15 -5.77
CA LYS A 247 27.39 15.17 -5.92
C LYS A 247 28.03 15.16 -7.31
N LYS A 248 27.25 15.48 -8.36
CA LYS A 248 27.64 15.41 -9.78
C LYS A 248 27.14 16.65 -10.57
N PRO A 249 27.55 17.88 -10.20
CA PRO A 249 27.00 19.12 -10.75
C PRO A 249 27.14 19.26 -12.27
N PHE A 250 28.17 18.66 -12.88
CA PHE A 250 28.35 18.66 -14.33
C PHE A 250 27.31 17.80 -15.08
N ALA A 251 26.73 16.80 -14.42
CA ALA A 251 25.70 15.94 -15.00
C ALA A 251 24.28 16.49 -14.76
N TYR A 252 24.09 17.35 -13.76
CA TYR A 252 22.78 17.85 -13.32
C TYR A 252 21.94 18.44 -14.46
N GLN A 253 22.48 19.41 -15.21
CA GLN A 253 21.75 20.06 -16.30
C GLN A 253 21.33 19.07 -17.40
N TRP A 254 22.19 18.10 -17.72
CA TRP A 254 21.88 17.07 -18.72
C TRP A 254 20.77 16.13 -18.23
N GLU A 255 20.85 15.67 -16.98
CA GLU A 255 19.82 14.80 -16.39
C GLU A 255 18.48 15.51 -16.23
N CYS A 256 18.48 16.80 -15.87
CA CYS A 256 17.29 17.64 -15.83
C CYS A 256 16.61 17.72 -17.20
N GLN A 257 17.37 18.00 -18.26
CA GLN A 257 16.84 18.08 -19.63
C GLN A 257 16.29 16.74 -20.10
N ARG A 258 17.03 15.65 -19.86
CA ARG A 258 16.61 14.29 -20.22
C ARG A 258 15.32 13.91 -19.49
N THR A 259 15.27 14.17 -18.18
CA THR A 259 14.10 13.86 -17.35
C THR A 259 12.87 14.66 -17.75
N ALA A 260 13.03 15.96 -18.03
CA ALA A 260 11.96 16.81 -18.53
C ALA A 260 11.42 16.30 -19.89
N ALA A 261 12.31 15.91 -20.80
CA ALA A 261 11.94 15.37 -22.10
C ALA A 261 11.15 14.04 -21.99
N VAL A 262 11.57 13.13 -21.12
CA VAL A 262 10.92 11.82 -20.92
C VAL A 262 9.56 11.97 -20.22
N THR A 263 9.50 12.78 -19.17
CA THR A 263 8.28 12.96 -18.37
C THR A 263 7.25 13.86 -19.06
N GLY A 264 7.68 14.70 -20.01
CA GLY A 264 6.85 15.72 -20.65
C GLY A 264 6.52 16.91 -19.74
N VAL A 265 7.17 16.99 -18.58
CA VAL A 265 7.01 18.08 -17.61
C VAL A 265 8.06 19.15 -17.90
N VAL A 266 7.65 20.42 -17.80
CA VAL A 266 8.51 21.57 -18.10
C VAL A 266 9.75 21.56 -17.21
N MET A 267 10.92 21.75 -17.83
CA MET A 267 12.23 21.70 -17.16
C MET A 267 12.30 22.58 -15.90
N MET A 268 11.77 23.80 -15.93
CA MET A 268 11.75 24.70 -14.76
C MET A 268 10.95 24.17 -13.56
N LYS A 269 10.02 23.23 -13.77
CA LYS A 269 9.28 22.57 -12.68
C LYS A 269 10.15 21.53 -11.96
N TRP A 270 11.13 20.96 -12.67
CA TRP A 270 12.07 19.98 -12.12
C TRP A 270 13.35 20.62 -11.56
N CYS A 271 13.90 21.56 -12.32
CA CYS A 271 15.20 22.15 -12.08
C CYS A 271 15.13 23.65 -12.32
N PRO A 272 14.57 24.43 -11.36
CA PRO A 272 14.61 25.87 -11.45
C PRO A 272 16.06 26.33 -11.42
N GLU A 273 16.47 27.15 -12.40
CA GLU A 273 17.73 27.88 -12.30
C GLU A 273 17.66 28.73 -11.03
N GLN A 274 18.59 28.54 -10.08
CA GLN A 274 18.72 29.54 -9.04
C GLN A 274 19.04 30.85 -9.74
N GLY A 275 18.19 31.85 -9.51
CA GLY A 275 18.46 33.22 -9.94
C GLY A 275 19.90 33.54 -9.59
N THR A 276 20.66 33.97 -10.59
CA THR A 276 21.98 34.54 -10.41
C THR A 276 21.92 35.42 -9.18
N GLY A 277 22.66 35.05 -8.12
CA GLY A 277 22.91 35.97 -7.02
C GLY A 277 23.51 37.21 -7.66
N SER A 278 22.71 38.27 -7.77
CA SER A 278 23.21 39.57 -8.20
C SER A 278 24.27 39.99 -7.17
N PRO A 279 25.45 40.43 -7.64
CA PRO A 279 26.58 40.78 -6.77
C PRO A 279 26.27 41.93 -5.80
#